data_AF-A0AAF0T4Q6-F1
#
_entry.id   AF-A0AAF0T4Q6-F1
#
_cell.length_a   1.000
_cell.length_b   1.000
_cell.length_c   1.000
_cell.angle_alpha   90.00
_cell.angle_beta   90.00
_cell.angle_gamma   90.00
#
_symmetry.space_group_name_H-M   'P 1'
#
loop_
_entity.id
_entity.type
_entity.pdbx_description
1 polymer ?
#
loop_
_entity_poly.entity_id
_entity_poly.type
_entity_poly.pdbx_seq_one_letter_code
_entity_poly.pdbx_strand_id
1 'polypeptide(L)'
;MSQPTATTEPGPSILTERTLLGIFVHFIAILPLVGIVATAVIYLVSTHDFTRANARNALNWHLLVSGSFIGTVVLVFGLDALFEYAPVPDLLETVVFLPVFVLTVLAIALGALSVFVWIVAMAKAIFGEAWEYPFAPAFVGADADGDQPS
;
A
#
# COMPACT_ATOMS: atom_id res chain seq x y z
N MET A 1 -47.17 13.46 -35.03
CA MET A 1 -45.75 13.33 -35.37
C MET A 1 -45.03 12.91 -34.10
N SER A 2 -44.57 11.66 -34.01
CA SER A 2 -43.88 11.16 -32.82
C SER A 2 -42.38 11.44 -32.97
N GLN A 3 -41.80 12.18 -32.02
CA GLN A 3 -40.36 12.44 -31.99
C GLN A 3 -39.61 11.14 -31.65
N PRO A 4 -38.51 10.78 -32.34
CA PRO A 4 -37.69 9.65 -31.94
C PRO A 4 -36.98 9.97 -30.63
N THR A 5 -37.17 9.14 -29.61
CA THR A 5 -36.38 9.19 -28.38
C THR A 5 -34.93 8.84 -28.73
N ALA A 6 -34.02 9.79 -28.63
CA ALA A 6 -32.60 9.52 -28.80
C ALA A 6 -32.12 8.65 -27.63
N THR A 7 -31.99 7.35 -27.85
CA THR A 7 -31.35 6.42 -26.91
C THR A 7 -29.87 6.76 -26.89
N THR A 8 -29.40 7.43 -25.83
CA THR A 8 -27.97 7.52 -25.57
C THR A 8 -27.46 6.11 -25.28
N GLU A 9 -26.63 5.57 -26.16
CA GLU A 9 -25.85 4.35 -25.90
C GLU A 9 -25.18 4.49 -24.51
N PRO A 10 -25.28 3.48 -23.63
CA PRO A 10 -24.56 3.48 -22.37
C PRO A 10 -23.08 3.73 -22.65
N GLY A 11 -22.45 4.63 -21.88
CA GLY A 11 -21.00 4.83 -21.96
C GLY A 11 -20.26 3.49 -21.82
N PRO A 12 -19.04 3.35 -22.37
CA PRO A 12 -18.34 2.07 -22.47
C PRO A 12 -18.36 1.30 -21.14
N SER A 13 -18.93 0.09 -21.12
CA SER A 13 -19.11 -0.73 -19.90
C SER A 13 -17.80 -0.96 -19.13
N ILE A 14 -16.67 -0.89 -19.84
CA ILE A 14 -15.33 -0.97 -19.27
C ILE A 14 -15.06 0.10 -18.19
N LEU A 15 -15.66 1.30 -18.29
CA LEU A 15 -15.50 2.36 -17.29
C LEU A 15 -16.41 2.15 -16.07
N THR A 16 -17.55 1.49 -16.28
CA THR A 16 -18.48 1.10 -15.22
C THR A 16 -17.93 -0.05 -14.38
N GLU A 17 -17.07 -0.90 -14.98
CA GLU A 17 -16.36 -1.96 -14.26
C GLU A 17 -15.03 -1.45 -13.67
N ARG A 18 -14.35 -0.53 -14.37
CA ARG A 18 -13.00 -0.04 -14.04
C ARG A 18 -13.00 1.47 -13.86
N THR A 19 -13.11 1.90 -12.62
CA THR A 19 -13.02 3.33 -12.27
C THR A 19 -11.60 3.86 -12.46
N LEU A 20 -11.47 5.11 -12.93
CA LEU A 20 -10.18 5.82 -12.97
C LEU A 20 -9.54 5.91 -11.58
N LEU A 21 -10.35 6.13 -10.53
CA LEU A 21 -9.85 6.22 -9.16
C LEU A 21 -9.21 4.90 -8.69
N GLY A 22 -9.81 3.76 -9.03
CA GLY A 22 -9.25 2.43 -8.74
C GLY A 22 -7.94 2.15 -9.47
N ILE A 23 -7.73 2.75 -10.66
CA ILE A 23 -6.44 2.66 -11.37
C ILE A 23 -5.41 3.58 -10.73
N PHE A 24 -5.75 4.86 -10.55
CA PHE A 24 -4.82 5.89 -10.09
C PHE A 24 -4.51 5.82 -8.59
N VAL A 25 -5.23 5.02 -7.79
CA VAL A 25 -4.91 4.85 -6.36
C VAL A 25 -3.48 4.35 -6.15
N HIS A 26 -2.95 3.52 -7.04
CA HIS A 26 -1.56 3.05 -6.98
C HIS A 26 -0.56 4.15 -7.35
N PHE A 27 -0.92 5.06 -8.26
CA PHE A 27 -0.08 6.22 -8.56
C PHE A 27 -0.06 7.21 -7.39
N ILE A 28 -1.21 7.45 -6.76
CA ILE A 28 -1.34 8.26 -5.55
C ILE A 28 -0.50 7.66 -4.41
N ALA A 29 -0.50 6.33 -4.29
CA ALA A 29 0.26 5.59 -3.29
C ALA A 29 1.79 5.74 -3.42
N ILE A 30 2.32 6.20 -4.58
CA ILE A 30 3.76 6.48 -4.71
C ILE A 30 4.20 7.58 -3.72
N LEU A 31 3.30 8.48 -3.34
CA LEU A 31 3.58 9.53 -2.37
C LEU A 31 3.59 8.94 -0.96
N PRO A 32 4.68 9.03 -0.18
CA PRO A 32 4.78 8.31 1.09
C PRO A 32 3.70 8.72 2.11
N LEU A 33 3.67 10.00 2.49
CA LEU A 33 2.77 10.51 3.53
C LEU A 33 1.37 10.85 2.99
N VAL A 34 1.31 11.39 1.78
CA VAL A 34 0.03 11.74 1.15
C VAL A 34 -0.68 10.48 0.66
N GLY A 35 0.06 9.53 0.10
CA GLY A 35 -0.48 8.29 -0.46
C GLY A 35 -1.10 7.39 0.60
N ILE A 36 -0.48 7.23 1.77
CA ILE A 36 -1.08 6.42 2.85
C ILE A 36 -2.41 7.00 3.33
N VAL A 37 -2.49 8.33 3.53
CA VAL A 37 -3.74 8.98 3.95
C VAL A 37 -4.78 8.90 2.83
N ALA A 38 -4.39 9.20 1.59
CA ALA A 38 -5.31 9.18 0.46
C ALA A 38 -5.85 7.77 0.19
N THR A 39 -5.01 6.74 0.20
CA THR A 39 -5.44 5.35 0.01
C THR A 39 -6.36 4.88 1.12
N ALA A 40 -6.08 5.25 2.38
CA ALA A 40 -6.98 4.99 3.51
C ALA A 40 -8.35 5.66 3.33
N VAL A 41 -8.37 6.94 2.97
CA VAL A 41 -9.63 7.67 2.71
C VAL A 41 -10.40 7.01 1.57
N ILE A 42 -9.75 6.74 0.42
CA ILE A 42 -10.38 6.10 -0.73
C ILE A 42 -10.96 4.73 -0.36
N TYR A 43 -10.23 3.91 0.41
CA TYR A 43 -10.71 2.61 0.89
C TYR A 43 -11.97 2.75 1.75
N LEU A 44 -11.98 3.70 2.70
CA LEU A 44 -13.09 3.88 3.64
C LEU A 44 -14.35 4.42 2.97
N VAL A 45 -14.21 5.38 2.06
CA VAL A 45 -15.35 6.12 1.49
C VAL A 45 -15.84 5.55 0.16
N SER A 46 -15.04 4.73 -0.53
CA SER A 46 -15.47 4.18 -1.82
C SER A 46 -16.56 3.13 -1.67
N THR A 47 -17.60 3.25 -2.48
CA THR A 47 -18.69 2.25 -2.60
C THR A 47 -18.51 1.32 -3.80
N HIS A 48 -17.56 1.62 -4.69
CA HIS A 48 -17.31 0.82 -5.88
C HIS A 48 -16.29 -0.28 -5.57
N ASP A 49 -16.66 -1.54 -5.77
CA ASP A 49 -15.86 -2.71 -5.37
C ASP A 49 -14.44 -2.68 -5.94
N PHE A 50 -14.31 -2.42 -7.25
CA PHE A 50 -13.00 -2.27 -7.90
C PHE A 50 -12.12 -1.20 -7.24
N THR A 51 -12.64 -0.01 -6.98
CA THR A 51 -11.88 1.06 -6.32
C THR A 51 -11.52 0.68 -4.88
N ARG A 52 -12.47 0.11 -4.13
CA ARG A 52 -12.29 -0.28 -2.74
C ARG A 52 -11.24 -1.39 -2.60
N ALA A 53 -11.26 -2.39 -3.47
CA ALA A 53 -10.27 -3.47 -3.49
C ALA A 53 -8.86 -2.96 -3.84
N ASN A 54 -8.71 -2.14 -4.88
CA ASN A 54 -7.40 -1.57 -5.23
C ASN A 54 -6.86 -0.65 -4.12
N ALA A 55 -7.74 0.14 -3.48
CA ALA A 55 -7.35 0.99 -2.36
C ALA A 55 -6.95 0.17 -1.12
N ARG A 56 -7.66 -0.92 -0.82
CA ARG A 56 -7.28 -1.88 0.24
C ARG A 56 -5.88 -2.43 0.01
N ASN A 57 -5.61 -2.90 -1.21
CA ASN A 57 -4.33 -3.52 -1.55
C ASN A 57 -3.19 -2.49 -1.48
N ALA A 58 -3.40 -1.29 -2.01
CA ALA A 58 -2.43 -0.20 -1.92
C ALA A 58 -2.17 0.22 -0.46
N LEU A 59 -3.21 0.24 0.39
CA LEU A 59 -3.08 0.58 1.81
C LEU A 59 -2.31 -0.50 2.58
N ASN A 60 -2.61 -1.78 2.36
CA ASN A 60 -1.88 -2.89 3.00
C ASN A 60 -0.38 -2.84 2.66
N TRP A 61 -0.04 -2.55 1.40
CA TRP A 61 1.35 -2.34 1.00
C TRP A 61 1.98 -1.13 1.68
N HIS A 62 1.28 0.01 1.73
CA HIS A 62 1.76 1.19 2.46
C HIS A 62 2.06 0.89 3.93
N LEU A 63 1.16 0.20 4.62
CA LEU A 63 1.32 -0.15 6.02
C LEU A 63 2.55 -1.04 6.25
N LEU A 64 2.81 -1.99 5.34
CA LEU A 64 4.04 -2.79 5.37
C LEU A 64 5.30 -1.92 5.21
N VAL A 65 5.34 -1.07 4.18
CA VAL A 65 6.52 -0.26 3.83
C VAL A 65 6.78 0.81 4.90
N SER A 66 5.75 1.58 5.22
CA SER A 66 5.83 2.64 6.24
C SER A 66 6.06 2.06 7.64
N GLY A 67 5.42 0.93 7.98
CA GLY A 67 5.66 0.23 9.24
C GLY A 67 7.10 -0.25 9.37
N SER A 68 7.66 -0.84 8.31
CA SER A 68 9.08 -1.25 8.26
C SER A 68 10.02 -0.06 8.46
N PHE A 69 9.74 1.07 7.80
CA PHE A 69 10.57 2.27 7.91
C PHE A 69 10.49 2.90 9.31
N ILE A 70 9.28 3.10 9.83
CA ILE A 70 9.05 3.65 11.18
C ILE A 70 9.68 2.75 12.23
N GLY A 71 9.44 1.43 12.15
CA GLY A 71 10.02 0.46 13.08
C GLY A 71 11.54 0.51 13.10
N THR A 72 12.17 0.65 11.94
CA THR A 72 13.63 0.75 11.86
C THR A 72 14.16 2.08 12.41
N VAL A 73 13.49 3.20 12.10
CA VAL A 73 13.83 4.51 12.69
C VAL A 73 13.75 4.45 14.21
N VAL A 74 12.64 3.93 14.75
CA VAL A 74 12.45 3.77 16.20
C VAL A 74 13.53 2.87 16.80
N LEU A 75 13.92 1.78 16.14
CA LEU A 75 15.00 0.91 16.61
C LEU A 75 16.35 1.63 16.63
N VAL A 76 16.72 2.32 15.55
CA VAL A 76 18.00 3.04 15.45
C VAL A 76 18.11 4.09 16.56
N PHE A 77 17.16 5.03 16.63
CA PHE A 77 17.21 6.12 17.59
C PHE A 77 16.90 5.67 19.02
N GLY A 78 16.04 4.65 19.18
CA GLY A 78 15.70 4.10 20.50
C GLY A 78 16.86 3.36 21.14
N LEU A 79 17.63 2.58 20.37
CA LEU A 79 18.82 1.90 20.87
C LEU A 79 19.98 2.87 21.13
N ASP A 80 20.17 3.86 20.26
CA ASP A 80 21.16 4.92 20.46
C ASP A 80 20.92 5.68 21.77
N ALA A 81 19.68 6.16 21.98
CA ALA A 81 19.29 6.82 23.21
C ALA A 81 19.41 5.91 24.45
N LEU A 82 19.11 4.61 24.29
CA LEU A 82 19.24 3.64 25.39
C LEU A 82 20.70 3.44 25.79
N PHE A 83 21.62 3.29 24.84
CA PHE A 83 23.05 3.09 25.12
C PHE A 83 23.74 4.38 25.58
N GLU A 84 23.26 5.55 25.16
CA GLU A 84 23.68 6.81 25.76
C GLU A 84 23.30 6.87 27.26
N TYR A 85 22.09 6.43 27.61
CA TYR A 85 21.63 6.40 28.99
C TYR A 85 22.28 5.29 29.84
N ALA A 86 22.46 4.11 29.25
CA ALA A 86 23.02 2.92 29.88
C ALA A 86 24.19 2.38 29.03
N PRO A 87 25.40 2.94 29.21
CA PRO A 87 26.55 2.57 28.41
C PRO A 87 26.87 1.09 28.49
N VAL A 88 27.11 0.50 27.32
CA VAL A 88 27.55 -0.88 27.16
C VAL A 88 28.94 -0.90 26.52
N PRO A 89 29.72 -1.99 26.64
CA PRO A 89 30.96 -2.13 25.89
C PRO A 89 30.74 -2.02 24.37
N ASP A 90 31.62 -1.32 23.68
CA ASP A 90 31.55 -1.04 22.23
C ASP A 90 31.29 -2.29 21.37
N LEU A 91 31.86 -3.44 21.76
CA LEU A 91 31.66 -4.70 21.06
C LEU A 91 30.19 -5.15 21.12
N LEU A 92 29.52 -4.99 22.26
CA LEU A 92 28.10 -5.35 22.40
C LEU A 92 27.21 -4.38 21.62
N GLU A 93 27.52 -3.08 21.68
CA GLU A 93 26.82 -2.08 20.88
C GLU A 93 26.90 -2.40 19.38
N THR A 94 28.11 -2.70 18.89
CA THR A 94 28.33 -3.07 17.48
C THR A 94 27.54 -4.33 17.10
N VAL A 95 27.54 -5.35 17.95
CA VAL A 95 26.79 -6.60 17.72
C VAL A 95 25.28 -6.35 17.65
N VAL A 96 24.76 -5.44 18.48
CA VAL A 96 23.33 -5.08 18.49
C VAL A 96 22.95 -4.22 17.28
N PHE A 97 23.79 -3.27 16.88
CA PHE A 97 23.50 -2.41 15.72
C PHE A 97 23.68 -3.11 14.38
N LEU A 98 24.45 -4.20 14.29
CA LEU A 98 24.62 -4.95 13.04
C LEU A 98 23.29 -5.43 12.42
N PRO A 99 22.38 -6.12 13.14
CA PRO A 99 21.07 -6.47 12.59
C PRO A 99 20.20 -5.25 12.31
N VAL A 100 20.29 -4.18 13.11
CA VAL A 100 19.55 -2.92 12.87
C VAL A 100 20.00 -2.27 11.56
N PHE A 101 21.30 -2.29 11.28
CA PHE A 101 21.86 -1.83 10.01
C PHE A 101 21.31 -2.65 8.83
N VAL A 102 21.29 -3.98 8.95
CA VAL A 102 20.71 -4.86 7.92
C VAL A 102 19.22 -4.54 7.70
N LEU A 103 18.43 -4.38 8.77
CA LEU A 103 17.03 -3.99 8.68
C LEU A 103 16.84 -2.63 8.01
N THR A 104 17.73 -1.67 8.28
CA THR A 104 17.72 -0.35 7.65
C THR A 104 17.94 -0.44 6.15
N VAL A 105 18.94 -1.22 5.72
CA VAL A 105 19.20 -1.46 4.29
C VAL A 105 18.00 -2.13 3.63
N LEU A 106 17.40 -3.12 4.28
CA LEU A 106 16.21 -3.82 3.77
C LEU A 106 14.99 -2.89 3.68
N ALA A 107 14.75 -2.03 4.67
CA ALA A 107 13.65 -1.06 4.65
C ALA A 107 13.82 -0.03 3.52
N ILE A 108 15.04 0.45 3.29
CA ILE A 108 15.36 1.34 2.16
C ILE A 108 15.13 0.61 0.83
N ALA A 109 15.62 -0.61 0.70
CA ALA A 109 15.43 -1.43 -0.50
C ALA A 109 13.94 -1.71 -0.78
N LEU A 110 13.16 -2.00 0.26
CA LEU A 110 11.71 -2.18 0.18
C LEU A 110 11.01 -0.89 -0.27
N GLY A 111 11.41 0.27 0.25
CA GLY A 111 10.91 1.58 -0.20
C GLY A 111 11.22 1.84 -1.67
N ALA A 112 12.45 1.55 -2.12
CA ALA A 112 12.84 1.69 -3.52
C ALA A 112 12.05 0.72 -4.44
N LEU A 113 11.90 -0.54 -4.01
CA LEU A 113 11.10 -1.55 -4.71
C LEU A 113 9.64 -1.12 -4.84
N SER A 114 9.09 -0.46 -3.84
CA SER A 114 7.68 -0.03 -3.82
C SER A 114 7.30 0.84 -5.00
N VAL A 115 8.20 1.72 -5.46
CA VAL A 115 7.97 2.55 -6.66
C VAL A 115 7.64 1.70 -7.87
N PHE A 116 8.39 0.60 -8.08
CA PHE A 116 8.14 -0.32 -9.18
C PHE A 116 6.86 -1.13 -8.98
N VAL A 117 6.62 -1.61 -7.76
CA VAL A 117 5.45 -2.46 -7.48
C VAL A 117 4.14 -1.67 -7.59
N TRP A 118 4.12 -0.39 -7.22
CA TRP A 118 2.97 0.50 -7.47
C TRP A 118 2.69 0.71 -8.96
N ILE A 119 3.72 0.84 -9.79
CA ILE A 119 3.55 0.93 -11.25
C ILE A 119 2.97 -0.38 -11.81
N VAL A 120 3.47 -1.53 -11.34
CA VAL A 120 2.93 -2.85 -11.72
C VAL A 120 1.47 -2.98 -11.31
N ALA A 121 1.13 -2.62 -10.07
CA ALA A 121 -0.24 -2.66 -9.58
C ALA A 121 -1.16 -1.75 -10.39
N MET A 122 -0.70 -0.54 -10.74
CA MET A 122 -1.44 0.35 -11.64
C MET A 122 -1.68 -0.28 -13.02
N ALA A 123 -0.66 -0.91 -13.61
CA ALA A 123 -0.80 -1.60 -14.88
C ALA A 123 -1.82 -2.76 -14.79
N LYS A 124 -1.78 -3.54 -13.70
CA LYS A 124 -2.75 -4.62 -13.44
C LYS A 124 -4.17 -4.06 -13.28
N ALA A 125 -4.33 -2.93 -12.60
CA ALA A 125 -5.61 -2.24 -12.47
C ALA A 125 -6.14 -1.73 -13.82
N ILE A 126 -5.29 -1.25 -14.74
CA ILE A 126 -5.70 -0.88 -16.11
C ILE A 126 -6.33 -2.10 -16.83
N PHE A 127 -5.77 -3.30 -16.61
CA PHE A 127 -6.32 -4.54 -17.15
C PHE A 127 -7.51 -5.12 -16.37
N GLY A 128 -7.97 -4.43 -15.31
CA GLY A 128 -9.16 -4.78 -14.55
C GLY A 128 -8.90 -5.68 -13.34
N GLU A 129 -7.63 -5.85 -12.95
CA GLU A 129 -7.28 -6.71 -11.82
C GLU A 129 -6.96 -5.89 -10.56
N ALA A 130 -7.68 -6.14 -9.47
CA ALA A 130 -7.34 -5.62 -8.15
C ALA A 130 -6.23 -6.46 -7.52
N TRP A 131 -5.01 -6.30 -8.04
CA TRP A 131 -3.88 -7.15 -7.70
C TRP A 131 -3.43 -6.95 -6.25
N GLU A 132 -3.25 -8.06 -5.54
CA GLU A 132 -2.69 -8.06 -4.19
C GLU A 132 -1.17 -8.02 -4.23
N TYR A 133 -0.58 -7.18 -3.38
CA TYR A 133 0.86 -7.02 -3.33
C TYR A 133 1.50 -8.28 -2.73
N PRO A 134 2.49 -8.88 -3.41
CA PRO A 134 3.22 -10.01 -2.88
C PRO A 134 3.79 -9.64 -1.52
N PHE A 135 3.56 -10.49 -0.52
CA PHE A 135 4.05 -10.33 0.86
C PHE A 135 3.36 -9.25 1.72
N ALA A 136 2.40 -8.48 1.19
CA ALA A 136 1.64 -7.55 2.02
C ALA A 136 0.73 -8.33 2.98
N PRO A 137 0.85 -8.16 4.30
CA PRO A 137 -0.14 -8.68 5.23
C PRO A 137 -1.48 -8.00 5.01
N ALA A 138 -2.57 -8.73 5.25
CA ALA A 138 -3.92 -8.18 5.26
C ALA A 138 -4.18 -7.40 6.56
N PHE A 139 -3.60 -6.20 6.69
CA PHE A 139 -3.83 -5.34 7.86
C PHE A 139 -5.26 -4.79 7.89
N VAL A 140 -5.83 -4.52 6.72
CA VAL A 140 -7.23 -4.12 6.55
C VAL A 140 -7.97 -5.09 5.65
N GLY A 141 -9.24 -5.33 5.97
CA GLY A 141 -10.15 -6.17 5.18
C GLY A 141 -9.96 -7.69 5.32
N ALA A 142 -9.16 -8.16 6.28
CA ALA A 142 -8.94 -9.59 6.54
C ALA A 142 -10.22 -10.36 6.94
N ASP A 143 -11.18 -9.68 7.58
CA ASP A 143 -12.42 -10.30 8.08
C ASP A 143 -13.60 -10.19 7.09
N ALA A 144 -13.40 -9.49 5.95
CA ALA A 144 -14.44 -9.30 4.94
C ALA A 144 -14.55 -10.50 3.96
N ASP A 145 -13.52 -11.36 3.93
CA ASP A 145 -13.44 -12.54 3.06
C ASP A 145 -13.68 -13.82 3.87
N GLY A 146 -14.66 -13.79 4.78
CA GLY A 146 -15.22 -14.98 5.44
C GLY A 146 -15.98 -15.92 4.50
N ASP A 147 -15.66 -15.94 3.21
CA ASP A 147 -16.26 -16.81 2.21
C ASP A 147 -15.27 -17.87 1.72
N GLN A 148 -15.73 -19.11 1.88
CA GLN A 148 -15.09 -20.36 1.53
C GLN A 148 -14.61 -20.39 0.07
N PRO A 149 -13.51 -21.09 -0.23
CA PRO A 149 -13.16 -21.40 -1.61
C PRO A 149 -14.25 -22.31 -2.22
N SER A 150 -14.84 -21.89 -3.35
CA SER A 150 -15.58 -22.76 -4.26
C SER A 150 -14.64 -23.53 -5.17
#